data_AF-A0A7J4PLS1-F1
#
_entry.id   AF-A0A7J4PLS1-F1
#
_cell.length_a   1.000
_cell.length_b   1.000
_cell.length_c   1.000
_cell.angle_alpha   90.00
_cell.angle_beta   90.00
_cell.angle_gamma   90.00
#
_symmetry.space_group_name_H-M   'P 1'
#
loop_
_entity.id
_entity.type
_entity.pdbx_description
1 polymer ?
#
loop_
_entity_poly.entity_id
_entity_poly.type
_entity_poly.pdbx_seq_one_letter_code
_entity_poly.pdbx_strand_id
1 'polypeptide(L)' 'MSLGDSIKAFFMKGRGVALGFPLIFLGAVLFTVNKVLGGITVLIGIILLSLSDYFLENEDDELDGEI' A
#
# COMPACT_ATOMS: atom_id res chain seq x y z
N MET A 1 -1.34 -19.85 -9.41
CA MET A 1 -0.93 -18.67 -8.63
C MET A 1 -1.97 -18.43 -7.57
N SER A 2 -1.56 -18.39 -6.31
CA SER A 2 -2.44 -18.01 -5.21
C SER A 2 -2.75 -16.50 -5.31
N LEU A 3 -3.93 -16.08 -4.84
CA LEU A 3 -4.28 -14.66 -4.72
C LEU A 3 -3.21 -13.91 -3.90
N GLY A 4 -2.64 -14.58 -2.88
CA GLY A 4 -1.57 -14.05 -2.05
C GLY A 4 -0.29 -13.73 -2.82
N ASP A 5 0.14 -14.59 -3.75
CA ASP A 5 1.36 -14.38 -4.55
C ASP A 5 1.21 -13.18 -5.49
N SER A 6 -0.01 -12.98 -6.01
CA SER A 6 -0.32 -11.86 -6.90
C SER A 6 -0.31 -10.53 -6.16
N ILE A 7 -0.79 -10.53 -4.91
CA ILE A 7 -0.77 -9.38 -4.02
C ILE A 7 0.68 -9.07 -3.60
N LYS A 8 1.46 -10.08 -3.17
CA LYS A 8 2.88 -9.91 -2.82
C LYS A 8 3.67 -9.32 -3.99
N ALA A 9 3.52 -9.89 -5.20
CA ALA A 9 4.18 -9.39 -6.41
C ALA A 9 3.72 -7.97 -6.82
N PHE A 10 2.49 -7.58 -6.50
CA PHE A 10 2.00 -6.24 -6.73
C PHE A 10 2.69 -5.21 -5.81
N PHE A 11 2.83 -5.53 -4.53
CA PHE A 11 3.47 -4.67 -3.53
C PHE A 11 5.00 -4.61 -3.70
N MET A 12 5.67 -5.76 -3.95
CA MET A 12 7.12 -5.84 -4.24
C MET A 12 7.54 -4.96 -5.41
N LYS A 13 6.67 -4.76 -6.40
CA LYS A 13 6.97 -3.91 -7.56
C LYS A 13 6.85 -2.40 -7.27
N GLY A 14 6.74 -2.00 -5.99
CA GLY A 14 6.56 -0.60 -5.55
C GLY A 14 5.21 0.01 -5.95
N ARG A 15 4.27 -0.81 -6.45
CA ARG A 15 2.96 -0.33 -6.94
C ARG A 15 1.98 -0.07 -5.80
N GLY A 16 2.27 -0.56 -4.60
CA GLY A 16 1.55 -0.23 -3.37
C GLY A 16 1.62 1.26 -3.05
N VAL A 17 2.81 1.86 -3.14
CA VAL A 17 3.01 3.31 -2.99
C VAL A 17 2.29 4.10 -4.09
N ALA A 18 2.39 3.63 -5.33
CA ALA A 18 1.76 4.26 -6.49
C ALA A 18 0.22 4.28 -6.43
N LEU A 19 -0.41 3.33 -5.70
CA LEU A 19 -1.85 3.34 -5.46
C LEU A 19 -2.24 3.99 -4.13
N GLY A 20 -1.42 3.84 -3.08
CA GLY A 20 -1.71 4.37 -1.75
C GLY A 20 -1.71 5.90 -1.72
N PHE A 21 -0.72 6.55 -2.33
CA PHE A 21 -0.61 8.01 -2.31
C PHE A 21 -1.78 8.72 -3.03
N PRO A 22 -2.19 8.32 -4.26
CA PRO A 22 -3.40 8.86 -4.89
C PRO A 22 -4.67 8.59 -4.08
N LEU A 23 -4.78 7.44 -3.40
CA LEU A 23 -5.93 7.15 -2.55
C LEU A 23 -6.02 8.09 -1.34
N ILE A 24 -4.89 8.37 -0.68
CA ILE A 24 -4.85 9.33 0.42
C ILE A 24 -5.26 10.72 -0.08
N PHE A 25 -4.71 11.15 -1.21
CA PHE A 25 -5.06 12.45 -1.79
C PHE A 25 -6.55 12.53 -2.15
N LEU A 26 -7.07 11.50 -2.82
CA LEU A 26 -8.49 11.40 -3.15
C LEU A 26 -9.37 11.37 -1.89
N GLY A 27 -8.95 10.64 -0.85
CA GLY A 27 -9.63 10.59 0.43
C GLY A 27 -9.67 11.94 1.14
N ALA A 28 -8.58 12.71 1.08
CA ALA A 28 -8.52 14.07 1.62
C ALA A 28 -9.45 15.03 0.86
N VAL A 29 -9.52 14.92 -0.47
CA VAL A 29 -10.49 15.67 -1.28
C VAL A 29 -11.92 15.25 -0.93
N LEU A 30 -12.20 13.96 -0.84
CA LEU A 30 -13.51 13.41 -0.46
C LEU A 30 -13.92 13.81 0.96
N PHE A 31 -12.96 14.03 1.86
CA PHE A 31 -13.23 14.45 3.23
C PHE A 31 -14.00 15.79 3.28
N THR A 32 -13.79 16.65 2.28
CA THR A 32 -14.53 17.91 2.14
C THR A 32 -16.03 17.71 1.83
N VAL A 33 -16.38 16.59 1.21
CA VAL A 33 -17.74 16.26 0.77
C VAL A 33 -18.43 15.27 1.73
N ASN A 34 -17.69 14.25 2.18
CA ASN A 34 -18.18 13.24 3.11
C ASN A 34 -17.04 12.78 4.02
N LYS A 35 -17.06 13.26 5.27
CA LYS A 35 -15.99 13.01 6.26
C LYS A 35 -15.78 11.53 6.54
N VAL A 36 -16.86 10.73 6.59
CA VAL A 36 -16.77 9.30 6.87
C VAL A 36 -16.12 8.59 5.70
N LEU A 37 -16.61 8.84 4.47
CA LEU A 37 -16.10 8.19 3.27
C LEU A 37 -14.64 8.60 2.99
N GLY A 38 -14.34 9.89 3.09
CA GLY A 38 -12.97 10.40 2.95
C GLY A 38 -12.02 9.82 3.99
N GLY A 39 -12.45 9.74 5.26
CA GLY A 39 -11.66 9.12 6.33
C GLY A 39 -11.33 7.65 6.07
N ILE A 40 -12.32 6.87 5.60
CA ILE A 40 -12.12 5.47 5.21
C ILE A 40 -11.14 5.37 4.04
N THR A 41 -11.28 6.21 3.01
CA THR A 41 -10.39 6.20 1.84
C THR A 41 -8.95 6.55 2.22
N VAL A 42 -8.74 7.54 3.09
CA VAL A 42 -7.41 7.87 3.63
C VAL A 42 -6.82 6.68 4.40
N LEU A 43 -7.61 6.05 5.27
CA LEU A 43 -7.18 4.88 6.04
C LEU A 43 -6.73 3.72 5.15
N ILE A 44 -7.49 3.41 4.10
CA ILE A 44 -7.12 2.37 3.13
C ILE A 44 -5.80 2.74 2.44
N GLY A 45 -5.64 4.01 2.03
CA GLY A 45 -4.41 4.48 1.42
C GLY A 45 -3.19 4.33 2.34
N ILE A 46 -3.33 4.66 3.62
CA ILE A 46 -2.26 4.47 4.62
C ILE A 46 -1.90 2.99 4.78
N ILE A 47 -2.90 2.11 4.90
CA ILE A 47 -2.68 0.66 5.01
C ILE A 47 -1.90 0.14 3.80
N LEU A 48 -2.24 0.59 2.58
CA LEU A 48 -1.53 0.21 1.36
C LEU A 48 -0.07 0.69 1.35
N LEU A 49 0.21 1.89 1.88
CA LEU A 49 1.58 2.38 2.04
C LEU A 49 2.35 1.53 3.05
N SER A 50 1.80 1.28 4.23
CA SER A 50 2.44 0.47 5.26
C SER A 50 2.70 -0.97 4.81
N LEU A 51 1.76 -1.57 4.05
CA LEU A 51 1.98 -2.88 3.42
C LEU A 51 3.09 -2.83 2.38
N SER A 52 3.14 -1.76 1.56
CA SER A 52 4.21 -1.59 0.59
C SER A 52 5.57 -1.48 1.26
N ASP A 53 5.68 -0.68 2.33
CA ASP A 53 6.92 -0.52 3.09
C ASP A 53 7.33 -1.85 3.74
N TYR A 54 6.39 -2.56 4.38
CA TYR A 54 6.63 -3.87 4.96
C TYR A 54 7.17 -4.87 3.93
N PHE A 55 6.55 -4.96 2.74
CA PHE A 55 7.01 -5.90 1.72
C PHE A 55 8.33 -5.50 1.07
N LEU A 56 8.63 -4.21 0.95
CA LEU A 56 9.92 -3.73 0.44
C LEU A 56 11.04 -3.97 1.46
N GLU A 57 10.81 -3.68 2.73
CA GLU A 57 11.79 -3.86 3.82
C GLU A 57 12.11 -5.35 4.04
N ASN A 58 11.12 -6.24 3.93
CA ASN A 58 11.34 -7.69 4.04
C ASN A 58 11.97 -8.31 2.76
N GLU A 59 12.11 -7.57 1.66
CA GLU A 59 12.82 -8.03 0.45
C GLU A 59 14.34 -7.86 0.61
N ASP A 60 14.77 -6.81 1.31
CA ASP A 60 16.19 -6.59 1.63
C ASP A 60 16.72 -7.68 2.59
N ASP A 61 15.91 -8.12 3.56
CA ASP A 61 16.28 -9.20 4.51
C ASP A 61 16.31 -10.61 3.87
N GLU A 62 15.52 -10.88 2.81
CA GLU A 62 15.53 -12.17 2.10
C GLU A 62 16.75 -12.32 1.15
N LEU A 63 17.39 -11.23 0.72
CA LEU A 63 18.53 -11.25 -0.22
C LEU A 63 19.91 -11.27 0.47
N ASP A 64 20.01 -10.85 1.73
CA ASP A 64 21.25 -10.89 2.53
C ASP A 64 21.45 -12.22 3.30
N GLY A 65 20.48 -13.15 3.22
CA GLY A 65 20.50 -14.47 3.88
C GLY A 65 21.06 -15.63 3.06
N GLU A 66 21.39 -15.43 1.78
CA GLU A 66 22.05 -16.43 0.91
C GLU A 66 23.53 -16.05 0.65
N ILE A 67 24.38 -16.15 1.69
CA ILE A 67 25.83 -16.36 1.52
C ILE A 67 26.29 -17.47 2.47
#